data_AF-A0A918EKP9-F1
#
_entry.id   AF-A0A918EKP9-F1
#
_cell.length_a   1.000
_cell.length_b   1.000
_cell.length_c   1.000
_cell.angle_alpha   90.00
_cell.angle_beta   90.00
_cell.angle_gamma   90.00
#
_symmetry.space_group_name_H-M   'P 1'
#
loop_
_entity.id
_entity.type
_entity.pdbx_description
1 polymer ?
#
loop_
_entity_poly.entity_id
_entity_poly.type
_entity_poly.pdbx_seq_one_letter_code
_entity_poly.pdbx_strand_id
1 'polypeptide(L)'
;MQPLPDDLAQNRAGDAVRRKIRELQPNPLLRLVDRWSAEPKLRSWKDGLVGERLTGKRLDRLRGRGWFTLHAIQWATGTDIDHIAIGPAGVFTINSKRHPGKTVWYGDIAITINGSRTRHIAASQSEARRVSRVLSRHCGIDVPVRPVISVVHAAKLTVKGANPPVLVLEVEHIDRVLSGLSPVLSPDQAAHIYSVARQARTWTG
;
A
#
# COMPACT_ATOMS: atom_id res chain seq x y z
N MET A 1 21.56 -0.40 -10.52
CA MET A 1 20.37 -0.90 -9.81
C MET A 1 20.74 -2.21 -9.13
N GLN A 2 20.52 -2.36 -7.82
CA GLN A 2 20.56 -3.70 -7.23
C GLN A 2 19.43 -4.53 -7.87
N PRO A 3 19.66 -5.80 -8.25
CA PRO A 3 18.59 -6.66 -8.73
C PRO A 3 17.52 -6.76 -7.63
N LEU A 4 16.26 -6.58 -8.02
CA LEU A 4 15.14 -6.84 -7.12
C LEU A 4 15.20 -8.32 -6.70
N PRO A 5 14.94 -8.67 -5.43
CA PRO A 5 14.83 -10.06 -5.06
C PRO A 5 13.77 -10.72 -5.94
N ASP A 6 14.08 -11.89 -6.50
CA ASP A 6 13.17 -12.61 -7.40
C ASP A 6 11.82 -12.92 -6.75
N ASP A 7 11.84 -13.06 -5.43
CA ASP A 7 10.67 -13.30 -4.58
C ASP A 7 10.38 -12.11 -3.65
N LEU A 8 9.34 -11.36 -4.00
CA LEU A 8 8.85 -10.19 -3.28
C LEU A 8 8.21 -10.53 -1.93
N ALA A 9 7.94 -11.81 -1.62
CA ALA A 9 7.47 -12.21 -0.29
C ALA A 9 8.49 -11.92 0.83
N GLN A 10 9.76 -11.72 0.46
CA GLN A 10 10.83 -11.37 1.39
C GLN A 10 10.85 -9.87 1.75
N ASN A 11 10.13 -9.04 0.98
CA ASN A 11 10.08 -7.60 1.24
C ASN A 11 9.37 -7.29 2.55
N ARG A 12 9.85 -6.26 3.24
CA ARG A 12 9.23 -5.72 4.44
C ARG A 12 8.51 -4.41 4.13
N ALA A 13 7.48 -4.13 4.91
CA ALA A 13 6.81 -2.84 4.88
C ALA A 13 7.81 -1.68 5.11
N GLY A 14 7.80 -0.68 4.22
CA GLY A 14 8.77 0.41 4.25
C GLY A 14 10.02 0.21 3.40
N ASP A 15 10.25 -0.96 2.80
CA ASP A 15 11.51 -1.20 2.08
C ASP A 15 11.67 -0.32 0.84
N ALA A 16 10.58 0.05 0.17
CA ALA A 16 10.63 0.96 -0.97
C ALA A 16 11.03 2.38 -0.55
N VAL A 17 10.45 2.89 0.54
CA VAL A 17 10.88 4.18 1.13
C VAL A 17 12.32 4.13 1.59
N ARG A 18 12.78 3.02 2.20
CA ARG A 18 14.19 2.85 2.56
C ARG A 18 15.11 2.89 1.35
N ARG A 19 14.72 2.28 0.22
CA ARG A 19 15.46 2.35 -1.05
C ARG A 19 15.58 3.79 -1.53
N LYS A 20 14.48 4.54 -1.60
CA LYS A 20 14.49 5.95 -2.01
C LYS A 20 15.32 6.85 -1.08
N ILE A 21 15.25 6.63 0.25
CA ILE A 21 16.10 7.35 1.21
C ILE A 21 17.59 7.06 0.94
N ARG A 22 17.95 5.82 0.61
CA ARG A 22 19.34 5.45 0.27
C ARG A 22 19.80 6.06 -1.05
N GLU A 23 18.92 6.14 -2.05
CA GLU A 23 19.24 6.74 -3.35
C GLU A 23 19.44 8.26 -3.24
N LEU A 24 18.58 8.94 -2.47
CA LEU A 24 18.71 10.39 -2.24
C LEU A 24 19.91 10.74 -1.37
N GLN A 25 20.31 9.86 -0.44
CA GLN A 25 21.48 10.06 0.40
C GLN A 25 22.30 8.77 0.60
N PRO A 26 23.23 8.46 -0.31
CA PRO A 26 24.03 7.24 -0.24
C PRO A 26 25.03 7.23 0.93
N ASN A 27 25.43 8.39 1.47
CA ASN A 27 26.39 8.47 2.58
C ASN A 27 25.73 8.15 3.95
N PRO A 28 26.17 7.10 4.67
CA PRO A 28 25.59 6.69 5.95
C PRO A 28 25.84 7.68 7.11
N LEU A 29 26.95 8.44 7.09
CA LEU A 29 27.25 9.44 8.12
C LEU A 29 26.32 10.65 8.01
N LEU A 30 26.08 11.13 6.78
CA LEU A 30 25.12 12.22 6.53
C LEU A 30 23.68 11.82 6.89
N ARG A 31 23.28 10.56 6.67
CA ARG A 31 21.98 10.03 7.15
C ARG A 31 21.82 10.07 8.67
N LEU A 32 22.93 9.97 9.43
CA LEU A 32 22.92 10.04 10.89
C LEU A 32 22.83 11.50 11.36
N VAL A 33 23.51 12.42 10.68
CA VAL A 33 23.48 13.87 10.97
C VAL A 33 22.11 14.47 10.60
N ASP A 34 21.50 14.04 9.50
CA ASP A 34 20.12 14.41 9.10
C ASP A 34 19.04 13.77 10.00
N ARG A 35 19.39 12.97 11.02
CA ARG A 35 18.46 12.69 12.14
C ARG A 35 18.21 13.92 12.99
N TRP A 36 19.17 14.85 13.05
CA TRP A 36 19.15 16.02 13.91
C TRP A 36 18.78 17.29 13.12
N SER A 37 19.13 17.34 11.82
CA SER A 37 18.88 18.47 10.93
C SER A 37 18.10 18.06 9.67
N ALA A 38 16.90 17.50 9.81
CA ALA A 38 16.22 16.94 8.64
C ALA A 38 15.69 18.04 7.70
N GLU A 39 16.17 18.11 6.46
CA GLU A 39 15.50 18.88 5.40
C GLU A 39 14.02 18.44 5.24
N PRO A 40 13.11 19.33 4.81
CA PRO A 40 11.67 19.03 4.70
C PRO A 40 11.34 17.74 3.92
N LYS A 41 12.12 17.45 2.88
CA LYS A 41 11.97 16.26 2.03
C LYS A 41 12.26 14.96 2.78
N LEU A 42 13.36 14.91 3.55
CA LEU A 42 13.74 13.76 4.38
C LEU A 42 12.74 13.50 5.51
N ARG A 43 12.15 14.55 6.11
CA ARG A 43 11.07 14.40 7.10
C ARG A 43 9.85 13.73 6.49
N SER A 44 9.43 14.18 5.30
CA SER A 44 8.29 13.58 4.58
C SER A 44 8.50 12.10 4.28
N TRP A 45 9.71 11.67 3.89
CA TRP A 45 10.03 10.26 3.68
C TRP A 45 10.04 9.44 4.98
N LYS A 46 10.61 9.98 6.06
CA LYS A 46 10.58 9.34 7.39
C LYS A 46 9.14 9.17 7.89
N ASP A 47 8.29 10.17 7.67
CA ASP A 47 6.88 10.10 8.00
C ASP A 47 6.13 9.05 7.18
N GLY A 48 6.41 8.95 5.87
CA GLY A 48 5.89 7.88 5.00
C GLY A 48 6.26 6.49 5.49
N LEU A 49 7.53 6.30 5.90
CA LEU A 49 8.03 5.03 6.44
C LEU A 49 7.29 4.58 7.70
N VAL A 50 6.92 5.52 8.58
CA VAL A 50 6.11 5.20 9.77
C VAL A 50 4.73 4.72 9.35
N GLY A 51 4.12 5.38 8.37
CA GLY A 51 2.83 4.97 7.81
C GLY A 51 2.85 3.54 7.30
N GLU A 52 3.76 3.25 6.36
CA GLU A 52 3.88 1.90 5.76
C GLU A 52 4.16 0.81 6.79
N ARG A 53 5.02 1.07 7.79
CA ARG A 53 5.32 0.09 8.83
C ARG A 53 4.11 -0.20 9.71
N LEU A 54 3.33 0.81 10.08
CA LEU A 54 2.14 0.63 10.91
C LEU A 54 1.04 -0.12 10.14
N THR A 55 0.84 0.23 8.87
CA THR A 55 -0.08 -0.50 7.99
C THR A 55 0.37 -1.94 7.79
N GLY A 56 1.65 -2.18 7.48
CA GLY A 56 2.22 -3.52 7.39
C GLY A 56 2.00 -4.37 8.64
N LYS A 57 2.27 -3.81 9.83
CA LYS A 57 2.00 -4.50 11.11
C LYS A 57 0.55 -4.91 11.31
N ARG A 58 -0.40 -4.11 10.81
CA ARG A 58 -1.83 -4.44 10.88
C ARG A 58 -2.17 -5.54 9.88
N LEU A 59 -1.65 -5.44 8.65
CA LEU A 59 -1.83 -6.46 7.62
C LEU A 59 -1.24 -7.81 8.03
N ASP A 60 -0.16 -7.84 8.80
CA ASP A 60 0.40 -9.10 9.34
C ASP A 60 -0.59 -9.86 10.24
N ARG A 61 -1.61 -9.21 10.81
CA ARG A 61 -2.67 -9.87 11.60
C ARG A 61 -3.67 -10.66 10.75
N LEU A 62 -3.65 -10.43 9.43
CA LEU A 62 -4.42 -11.24 8.48
C LEU A 62 -3.75 -12.59 8.21
N ARG A 63 -2.45 -12.74 8.51
CA ARG A 63 -1.73 -14.01 8.35
C ARG A 63 -2.42 -15.12 9.14
N GLY A 64 -2.49 -16.30 8.55
CA GLY A 64 -3.20 -17.45 9.13
C GLY A 64 -4.71 -17.42 8.96
N ARG A 65 -5.29 -16.37 8.36
CA ARG A 65 -6.72 -16.28 8.03
C ARG A 65 -7.00 -16.45 6.53
N GLY A 66 -6.11 -17.14 5.81
CA GLY A 66 -6.17 -17.30 4.35
C GLY A 66 -5.72 -16.07 3.56
N TRP A 67 -5.04 -15.11 4.19
CA TRP A 67 -4.51 -13.92 3.53
C TRP A 67 -3.00 -14.00 3.31
N PHE A 68 -2.58 -13.44 2.18
CA PHE A 68 -1.21 -13.18 1.81
C PHE A 68 -0.99 -11.68 1.67
N THR A 69 0.18 -11.20 2.07
CA THR A 69 0.56 -9.79 1.98
C THR A 69 1.92 -9.66 1.29
N LEU A 70 2.01 -8.73 0.36
CA LEU A 70 3.25 -8.32 -0.31
C LEU A 70 3.50 -6.85 -0.02
N HIS A 71 4.76 -6.46 0.02
CA HIS A 71 5.19 -5.12 0.39
C HIS A 71 6.21 -4.59 -0.60
N ALA A 72 6.25 -3.25 -0.74
CA ALA A 72 7.31 -2.56 -1.49
C ALA A 72 7.51 -3.13 -2.90
N ILE A 73 6.42 -3.43 -3.61
CA ILE A 73 6.43 -3.98 -4.97
C ILE A 73 6.87 -2.87 -5.92
N GLN A 74 7.90 -3.12 -6.71
CA GLN A 74 8.48 -2.11 -7.58
C GLN A 74 8.10 -2.35 -9.03
N TRP A 75 7.54 -1.32 -9.66
CA TRP A 75 7.33 -1.29 -11.10
C TRP A 75 8.67 -1.07 -11.82
N ALA A 76 8.80 -1.61 -13.04
CA ALA A 76 9.94 -1.28 -13.91
C ALA A 76 10.10 0.23 -14.17
N THR A 77 9.01 1.00 -14.10
CA THR A 77 9.02 2.47 -14.22
C THR A 77 9.63 3.20 -13.01
N GLY A 78 10.04 2.49 -11.96
CA GLY A 78 10.65 3.06 -10.75
C GLY A 78 9.66 3.50 -9.66
N THR A 79 8.36 3.50 -9.96
CA THR A 79 7.28 3.68 -8.96
C THR A 79 7.06 2.40 -8.16
N ASP A 80 6.53 2.53 -6.95
CA ASP A 80 6.32 1.46 -5.99
C ASP A 80 4.87 1.39 -5.52
N ILE A 81 4.43 0.19 -5.17
CA ILE A 81 3.18 -0.09 -4.46
C ILE A 81 3.55 -0.43 -3.02
N ASP A 82 2.96 0.29 -2.06
CA ASP A 82 3.29 0.10 -0.65
C ASP A 82 2.96 -1.33 -0.20
N HIS A 83 1.72 -1.77 -0.43
CA HIS A 83 1.27 -3.13 -0.11
C HIS A 83 0.22 -3.67 -1.08
N ILE A 84 0.23 -4.99 -1.26
CA ILE A 84 -0.87 -5.75 -1.85
C ILE A 84 -1.32 -6.79 -0.81
N ALA A 85 -2.63 -6.88 -0.57
CA ALA A 85 -3.24 -7.94 0.22
C ALA A 85 -4.12 -8.83 -0.68
N ILE A 86 -3.95 -10.13 -0.59
CA ILE A 86 -4.67 -11.14 -1.39
C ILE A 86 -5.29 -12.11 -0.40
N GLY A 87 -6.61 -12.30 -0.44
CA GLY A 87 -7.27 -13.22 0.46
C GLY A 87 -8.71 -13.52 0.02
N PRO A 88 -9.52 -14.12 0.91
CA PRO A 88 -10.87 -14.57 0.55
C PRO A 88 -11.72 -13.45 -0.05
N ALA A 89 -11.62 -12.22 0.45
CA ALA A 89 -12.41 -11.08 -0.02
C ALA A 89 -11.88 -10.43 -1.33
N GLY A 90 -10.86 -11.00 -1.97
CA GLY A 90 -10.29 -10.50 -3.22
C GLY A 90 -8.87 -9.95 -3.08
N VAL A 91 -8.47 -9.13 -4.04
CA VAL A 91 -7.16 -8.48 -4.10
C VAL A 91 -7.29 -6.98 -3.82
N PHE A 92 -6.40 -6.46 -2.99
CA PHE A 92 -6.39 -5.07 -2.55
C PHE A 92 -5.02 -4.45 -2.75
N THR A 93 -4.97 -3.27 -3.37
CA THR A 93 -3.81 -2.37 -3.31
C THR A 93 -4.00 -1.43 -2.14
N ILE A 94 -2.97 -1.25 -1.32
CA ILE A 94 -3.09 -0.50 -0.08
C ILE A 94 -1.98 0.54 -0.05
N ASN A 95 -2.38 1.81 -0.05
CA ASN A 95 -1.46 2.93 0.08
C ASN A 95 -1.53 3.53 1.50
N SER A 96 -0.37 3.78 2.11
CA SER A 96 -0.26 4.29 3.47
C SER A 96 -0.12 5.82 3.48
N LYS A 97 -1.07 6.51 4.09
CA LYS A 97 -1.10 7.98 4.20
C LYS A 97 -1.08 8.43 5.65
N ARG A 98 0.08 8.91 6.10
CA ARG A 98 0.27 9.43 7.46
C ARG A 98 -0.06 10.91 7.54
N HIS A 99 -1.00 11.26 8.41
CA HIS A 99 -1.52 12.62 8.56
C HIS A 99 -1.65 13.02 10.04
N PRO A 100 -0.52 13.13 10.77
CA PRO A 100 -0.53 13.31 12.23
C PRO A 100 -1.27 14.59 12.62
N GLY A 101 -2.30 14.45 13.47
CA GLY A 101 -3.07 15.59 13.98
C GLY A 101 -3.98 16.29 12.97
N LYS A 102 -4.10 15.75 11.75
CA LYS A 102 -4.93 16.35 10.68
C LYS A 102 -6.30 15.69 10.61
N THR A 103 -7.28 16.46 10.15
CA THR A 103 -8.61 15.97 9.82
C THR A 103 -8.61 15.50 8.38
N VAL A 104 -9.00 14.24 8.18
CA VAL A 104 -9.18 13.62 6.87
C VAL A 104 -10.68 13.47 6.63
N TRP A 105 -11.15 14.02 5.52
CA TRP A 105 -12.53 13.90 5.11
C TRP A 105 -12.61 13.30 3.72
N TYR A 106 -13.50 12.33 3.55
CA TYR A 106 -13.77 11.70 2.27
C TYR A 106 -15.27 11.81 1.96
N GLY A 107 -15.57 12.65 0.96
CA GLY A 107 -16.89 12.71 0.35
C GLY A 107 -16.88 12.12 -1.05
N ASP A 108 -17.97 12.35 -1.79
CA ASP A 108 -18.28 11.59 -3.00
C ASP A 108 -17.23 11.69 -4.10
N ILE A 109 -16.57 12.85 -4.21
CA ILE A 109 -15.64 13.15 -5.30
C ILE A 109 -14.17 13.32 -4.87
N ALA A 110 -13.89 13.49 -3.57
CA ALA A 110 -12.53 13.83 -3.13
C ALA A 110 -12.26 13.50 -1.66
N ILE A 111 -10.98 13.18 -1.40
CA ILE A 111 -10.39 13.24 -0.06
C ILE A 111 -9.81 14.63 0.16
N THR A 112 -10.14 15.25 1.28
CA THR A 112 -9.53 16.48 1.77
C THR A 112 -8.73 16.23 3.04
N ILE A 113 -7.63 16.96 3.19
CA ILE A 113 -6.77 16.97 4.38
C ILE A 113 -6.76 18.40 4.91
N ASN A 114 -7.33 18.62 6.10
CA ASN A 114 -7.59 19.97 6.65
C ASN A 114 -8.27 20.89 5.60
N GLY A 115 -9.29 20.38 4.90
CA GLY A 115 -10.04 21.12 3.89
C GLY A 115 -9.37 21.20 2.51
N SER A 116 -8.08 20.87 2.38
CA SER A 116 -7.36 20.90 1.09
C SER A 116 -7.58 19.63 0.29
N ARG A 117 -8.06 19.75 -0.96
CA ARG A 117 -8.31 18.63 -1.87
C ARG A 117 -7.01 17.90 -2.24
N THR A 118 -7.08 16.58 -2.34
CA THR A 118 -5.95 15.71 -2.74
C THR A 118 -6.27 14.91 -4.00
N ARG A 119 -5.23 14.35 -4.63
CA ARG A 119 -5.35 13.43 -5.77
C ARG A 119 -5.32 11.95 -5.36
N HIS A 120 -5.44 11.63 -4.06
CA HIS A 120 -5.23 10.28 -3.55
C HIS A 120 -6.21 9.25 -4.12
N ILE A 121 -7.46 9.63 -4.34
CA ILE A 121 -8.48 8.75 -4.94
C ILE A 121 -8.10 8.34 -6.36
N ALA A 122 -7.87 9.32 -7.25
CA ALA A 122 -7.54 9.05 -8.65
C ALA A 122 -6.23 8.27 -8.80
N ALA A 123 -5.23 8.57 -7.96
CA ALA A 123 -3.97 7.82 -7.93
C ALA A 123 -4.18 6.36 -7.52
N SER A 124 -4.91 6.11 -6.42
CA SER A 124 -5.17 4.75 -5.92
C SER A 124 -5.99 3.93 -6.91
N GLN A 125 -7.01 4.51 -7.55
CA GLN A 125 -7.78 3.84 -8.61
C GLN A 125 -6.93 3.49 -9.83
N SER A 126 -6.03 4.37 -10.23
CA SER A 126 -5.14 4.13 -11.38
C SER A 126 -4.13 3.03 -11.07
N GLU A 127 -3.59 3.01 -9.85
CA GLU A 127 -2.73 1.94 -9.36
C GLU A 127 -3.47 0.60 -9.33
N ALA A 128 -4.65 0.53 -8.71
CA ALA A 128 -5.47 -0.68 -8.66
C ALA A 128 -5.78 -1.22 -10.06
N ARG A 129 -6.17 -0.36 -11.00
CA ARG A 129 -6.42 -0.76 -12.40
C ARG A 129 -5.17 -1.31 -13.08
N ARG A 130 -3.99 -0.72 -12.82
CA ARG A 130 -2.72 -1.20 -13.37
C ARG A 130 -2.37 -2.57 -12.78
N VAL A 131 -2.49 -2.75 -11.46
CA VAL A 131 -2.25 -4.03 -10.78
C VAL A 131 -3.20 -5.10 -11.28
N SER A 132 -4.50 -4.78 -11.39
CA SER A 132 -5.52 -5.70 -11.92
C SER A 132 -5.13 -6.19 -13.32
N ARG A 133 -4.81 -5.29 -14.25
CA ARG A 133 -4.39 -5.68 -15.61
C ARG A 133 -3.20 -6.62 -15.61
N VAL A 134 -2.19 -6.33 -14.80
CA VAL A 134 -0.96 -7.13 -14.73
C VAL A 134 -1.22 -8.51 -14.13
N LEU A 135 -1.96 -8.57 -13.02
CA LEU A 135 -2.32 -9.84 -12.40
C LEU A 135 -3.24 -10.66 -13.29
N SER A 136 -4.27 -10.07 -13.90
CA SER A 136 -5.17 -10.80 -14.80
C SER A 136 -4.42 -11.43 -15.97
N ARG A 137 -3.50 -10.66 -16.58
CA ARG A 137 -2.66 -11.15 -17.69
C ARG A 137 -1.80 -12.36 -17.28
N HIS A 138 -1.14 -12.30 -16.13
CA HIS A 138 -0.21 -13.36 -15.71
C HIS A 138 -0.90 -14.54 -15.03
N CYS A 139 -2.08 -14.34 -14.43
CA CYS A 139 -2.86 -15.42 -13.81
C CYS A 139 -3.73 -16.17 -14.83
N GLY A 140 -4.04 -15.55 -15.99
CA GLY A 140 -4.92 -16.12 -17.00
C GLY A 140 -6.41 -16.08 -16.65
N ILE A 141 -6.78 -15.31 -15.62
CA ILE A 141 -8.15 -15.13 -15.11
C ILE A 141 -8.40 -13.65 -14.83
N ASP A 142 -9.66 -13.22 -14.74
CA ASP A 142 -9.92 -11.86 -14.27
C ASP A 142 -9.60 -11.72 -12.77
N VAL A 143 -8.77 -10.74 -12.43
CA VAL A 143 -8.36 -10.40 -11.06
C VAL A 143 -8.74 -8.95 -10.77
N PRO A 144 -9.99 -8.69 -10.32
CA PRO A 144 -10.38 -7.37 -9.86
C PRO A 144 -9.56 -6.95 -8.64
N VAL A 145 -9.02 -5.73 -8.67
CA VAL A 145 -8.23 -5.16 -7.57
C VAL A 145 -8.93 -3.94 -7.01
N ARG A 146 -9.15 -3.94 -5.69
CA ARG A 146 -9.82 -2.84 -4.98
C ARG A 146 -8.78 -1.93 -4.31
N PRO A 147 -8.82 -0.61 -4.55
CA PRO A 147 -7.91 0.31 -3.89
C PRO A 147 -8.33 0.60 -2.44
N VAL A 148 -7.33 0.69 -1.57
CA VAL A 148 -7.47 1.04 -0.16
C VAL A 148 -6.46 2.14 0.20
N ILE A 149 -6.92 3.15 0.93
CA ILE A 149 -6.06 4.14 1.57
C ILE A 149 -6.09 3.89 3.07
N SER A 150 -4.94 3.51 3.61
CA SER A 150 -4.72 3.35 5.05
C SER A 150 -4.30 4.70 5.65
N VAL A 151 -5.18 5.30 6.43
CA VAL A 151 -4.96 6.59 7.10
C VAL A 151 -4.31 6.34 8.45
N VAL A 152 -3.14 6.94 8.67
CA VAL A 152 -2.32 6.73 9.86
C VAL A 152 -2.22 8.01 10.68
N HIS A 153 -2.57 7.94 11.97
CA HIS A 153 -2.49 9.03 12.95
C HIS A 153 -3.28 10.30 12.62
N ALA A 154 -4.32 10.22 11.78
CA ALA A 154 -5.26 11.33 11.63
C ALA A 154 -5.94 11.63 12.97
N ALA A 155 -6.18 12.91 13.26
CA ALA A 155 -6.97 13.29 14.44
C ALA A 155 -8.44 12.86 14.29
N LYS A 156 -8.92 12.84 13.04
CA LYS A 156 -10.28 12.44 12.70
C LYS A 156 -10.32 11.95 11.25
N LEU A 157 -10.94 10.81 11.02
CA LEU A 157 -11.37 10.37 9.69
C LEU A 157 -12.90 10.44 9.58
N THR A 158 -13.41 11.08 8.54
CA THR A 158 -14.85 11.11 8.25
C THR A 158 -15.07 10.62 6.82
N VAL A 159 -15.83 9.54 6.65
CA VAL A 159 -16.22 9.00 5.34
C VAL A 159 -17.74 9.15 5.21
N LYS A 160 -18.21 9.89 4.19
CA LYS A 160 -19.64 10.21 4.02
C LYS A 160 -20.39 9.23 3.11
N GLY A 161 -19.70 8.56 2.20
CA GLY A 161 -20.30 7.61 1.26
C GLY A 161 -20.40 6.19 1.83
N ALA A 162 -21.54 5.52 1.59
CA ALA A 162 -21.78 4.14 2.04
C ALA A 162 -21.00 3.09 1.22
N ASN A 163 -20.72 3.37 -0.05
CA ASN A 163 -19.96 2.47 -0.93
C ASN A 163 -18.95 3.24 -1.79
N PRO A 164 -17.86 3.76 -1.17
CA PRO A 164 -16.91 4.56 -1.92
C PRO A 164 -16.11 3.70 -2.91
N PRO A 165 -15.74 4.25 -4.08
CA PRO A 165 -14.92 3.53 -5.06
C PRO A 165 -13.48 3.25 -4.58
N VAL A 166 -13.06 3.85 -3.47
CA VAL A 166 -11.81 3.56 -2.76
C VAL A 166 -12.13 3.38 -1.28
N LEU A 167 -11.68 2.29 -0.66
CA LEU A 167 -11.86 2.12 0.78
C LEU A 167 -10.86 3.03 1.52
N VAL A 168 -11.36 3.95 2.34
CA VAL A 168 -10.50 4.81 3.17
C VAL A 168 -10.70 4.41 4.61
N LEU A 169 -9.66 3.84 5.22
CA LEU A 169 -9.75 3.20 6.53
C LEU A 169 -8.68 3.76 7.45
N GLU A 170 -9.03 3.95 8.71
CA GLU A 170 -8.03 4.09 9.78
C GLU A 170 -7.18 2.81 9.84
N VAL A 171 -5.88 2.97 10.01
CA VAL A 171 -4.93 1.84 10.03
C VAL A 171 -5.29 0.82 11.10
N GLU A 172 -5.91 1.25 12.19
CA GLU A 172 -6.38 0.44 13.30
C GLU A 172 -7.46 -0.58 12.90
N HIS A 173 -8.21 -0.31 11.85
CA HIS A 173 -9.38 -1.09 11.44
C HIS A 173 -9.15 -1.92 10.17
N ILE A 174 -8.02 -1.74 9.49
CA ILE A 174 -7.79 -2.33 8.16
C ILE A 174 -7.87 -3.86 8.17
N ASP A 175 -7.27 -4.53 9.15
CA ASP A 175 -7.29 -5.98 9.27
C ASP A 175 -8.69 -6.51 9.53
N ARG A 176 -9.43 -5.88 10.45
CA ARG A 176 -10.80 -6.26 10.77
C ARG A 176 -11.74 -6.06 9.58
N VAL A 177 -11.65 -4.91 8.91
CA VAL A 177 -12.52 -4.59 7.77
C VAL A 177 -12.24 -5.54 6.62
N LEU A 178 -10.98 -5.72 6.22
CA LEU A 178 -10.65 -6.59 5.10
C LEU A 178 -11.07 -8.05 5.36
N SER A 179 -10.78 -8.59 6.54
CA SER A 179 -11.17 -9.97 6.89
C SER A 179 -12.67 -10.17 7.11
N GLY A 180 -13.44 -9.11 7.35
CA GLY A 180 -14.90 -9.15 7.51
C GLY A 180 -15.68 -8.97 6.20
N LEU A 181 -15.01 -8.66 5.09
CA LEU A 181 -15.65 -8.58 3.78
C LEU A 181 -16.04 -9.98 3.28
N SER A 182 -17.16 -10.06 2.54
CA SER A 182 -17.64 -11.33 1.98
C SER A 182 -16.59 -12.00 1.09
N PRO A 183 -16.38 -13.32 1.22
CA PRO A 183 -15.44 -14.04 0.38
C PRO A 183 -15.93 -14.10 -1.07
N VAL A 184 -15.00 -13.89 -2.00
CA VAL A 184 -15.19 -13.96 -3.46
C VAL A 184 -14.12 -14.81 -4.16
N LEU A 185 -13.02 -15.13 -3.47
CA LEU A 185 -11.96 -16.03 -3.94
C LEU A 185 -11.93 -17.30 -3.09
N SER A 186 -11.75 -18.45 -3.74
CA SER A 186 -11.39 -19.68 -3.05
C SER A 186 -9.94 -19.61 -2.52
N PRO A 187 -9.57 -20.45 -1.53
CA PRO A 187 -8.19 -20.52 -1.06
C PRO A 187 -7.17 -20.79 -2.19
N ASP A 188 -7.51 -21.68 -3.12
CA ASP A 188 -6.64 -22.02 -4.26
C ASP A 188 -6.48 -20.86 -5.25
N GLN A 189 -7.57 -20.11 -5.52
CA GLN A 189 -7.49 -18.91 -6.35
C GLN A 189 -6.61 -17.84 -5.69
N ALA A 190 -6.77 -17.59 -4.39
CA ALA A 190 -5.94 -16.64 -3.66
C ALA A 190 -4.46 -17.07 -3.66
N ALA A 191 -4.18 -18.36 -3.47
CA ALA A 191 -2.83 -18.92 -3.50
C ALA A 191 -2.20 -18.81 -4.91
N HIS A 192 -2.95 -19.10 -5.97
CA HIS A 192 -2.50 -18.94 -7.36
C HIS A 192 -2.12 -17.49 -7.65
N ILE A 193 -3.02 -16.54 -7.35
CA ILE A 193 -2.77 -15.11 -7.57
C ILE A 193 -1.54 -14.65 -6.76
N TYR A 194 -1.40 -15.10 -5.51
CA TYR A 194 -0.23 -14.79 -4.69
C TYR A 194 1.07 -15.35 -5.28
N SER A 195 1.04 -16.59 -5.79
CA SER A 195 2.21 -17.23 -6.41
C SER A 195 2.74 -16.47 -7.62
N VAL A 196 1.86 -15.81 -8.37
CA VAL A 196 2.19 -14.94 -9.50
C VAL A 196 2.66 -13.57 -8.99
N ALA A 197 1.90 -12.97 -8.07
CA ALA A 197 2.17 -11.63 -7.56
C ALA A 197 3.52 -11.51 -6.85
N ARG A 198 3.98 -12.57 -6.18
CA ARG A 198 5.27 -12.56 -5.47
C ARG A 198 6.50 -12.57 -6.38
N GLN A 199 6.34 -12.88 -7.67
CA GLN A 199 7.48 -12.94 -8.60
C GLN A 199 7.82 -11.53 -9.10
N ALA A 200 9.07 -11.09 -8.95
CA ALA A 200 9.47 -9.74 -9.37
C ALA A 200 9.23 -9.49 -10.87
N ARG A 201 9.44 -10.51 -11.71
CA ARG A 201 9.18 -10.49 -13.16
C ARG A 201 7.73 -10.17 -13.55
N THR A 202 6.76 -10.40 -12.67
CA THR A 202 5.35 -10.06 -12.93
C THR A 202 5.18 -8.56 -13.14
N TRP A 203 6.05 -7.73 -12.55
CA TRP A 203 5.92 -6.28 -12.48
C TRP A 203 6.81 -5.54 -13.49
N THR A 204 7.44 -6.27 -14.42
CA THR A 204 8.38 -5.71 -15.40
C THR A 204 7.76 -5.43 -16.78
N GLY A 205 6.51 -5.81 -17.02
CA GLY A 205 5.85 -5.70 -18.33
C GLY A 205 4.53 -4.95 -18.37
#